data_AF-A0A6J0T5T4-F1
#
_entry.id   AF-A0A6J0T5T4-F1
#
_cell.length_a   1.000
_cell.length_b   1.000
_cell.length_c   1.000
_cell.angle_alpha   90.00
_cell.angle_beta   90.00
_cell.angle_gamma   90.00
#
_symmetry.space_group_name_H-M   'P 1'
#
loop_
_entity.id
_entity.type
_entity.pdbx_description
1 polymer ?
#
loop_
_entity_poly.entity_id
_entity_poly.type
_entity_poly.pdbx_seq_one_letter_code
_entity_poly.pdbx_strand_id
1 'polypeptide(L)'
;MRLTSPRNIIKGIIIVEGFGLWAAYLLYFNMDKSQDFREKMKRRFPFILEVYYKSNEWAGIYGKREEDKEMWLQTKKYNFSPCKNTFTIENSNGTTKKESVI
;
A
#
# COMPACT_ATOMS: atom_id res chain seq x y z
N MET A 1 -12.09 38.99 -20.59
CA MET A 1 -12.12 37.83 -19.66
C MET A 1 -13.59 37.47 -19.44
N ARG A 2 -14.10 36.39 -20.06
CA ARG A 2 -15.53 36.04 -19.95
C ARG A 2 -15.81 35.57 -18.52
N LEU A 3 -16.47 36.42 -17.73
CA LEU A 3 -17.01 36.06 -16.43
C LEU A 3 -18.14 35.06 -16.67
N THR A 4 -17.83 33.78 -16.48
CA THR A 4 -18.85 32.72 -16.43
C THR A 4 -19.75 32.99 -15.22
N SER A 5 -21.06 32.90 -15.40
CA SER A 5 -22.08 33.13 -14.35
C SER A 5 -21.69 32.44 -13.03
N PRO A 6 -21.99 33.02 -11.85
CA PRO A 6 -21.70 32.40 -10.54
C PRO A 6 -22.19 30.95 -10.43
N ARG A 7 -23.33 30.64 -11.06
CA ARG A 7 -23.89 29.27 -11.15
C ARG A 7 -22.96 28.28 -11.85
N ASN A 8 -22.19 28.73 -12.83
CA ASN A 8 -21.25 27.89 -13.58
C ASN A 8 -19.91 27.73 -12.84
N ILE A 9 -19.51 28.72 -12.03
CA ILE A 9 -18.33 28.62 -11.16
C ILE A 9 -18.59 27.61 -10.04
N ILE A 10 -19.74 27.70 -9.38
CA ILE A 10 -20.14 26.75 -8.33
C ILE A 10 -20.22 25.32 -8.87
N LYS A 11 -20.78 25.13 -10.08
CA LYS A 11 -20.77 23.83 -10.76
C LYS A 11 -19.36 23.31 -10.99
N GLY A 12 -18.43 24.17 -11.43
CA GLY A 12 -17.03 23.80 -11.58
C GLY A 12 -16.39 23.34 -10.28
N ILE A 13 -16.62 24.08 -9.18
CA ILE A 13 -16.13 23.72 -7.84
C ILE A 13 -16.69 22.37 -7.39
N ILE A 14 -18.00 22.13 -7.55
CA ILE A 14 -18.60 20.83 -7.19
C ILE A 14 -17.96 19.68 -7.97
N ILE A 15 -17.69 19.89 -9.26
CA ILE A 15 -17.04 18.87 -10.10
C ILE A 15 -15.61 18.61 -9.62
N VAL A 16 -14.82 19.66 -9.35
CA VAL A 16 -13.44 19.54 -8.84
C VAL A 16 -13.42 18.81 -7.51
N GLU A 17 -14.34 19.14 -6.60
CA GLU A 17 -14.39 18.49 -5.28
C GLU A 17 -14.86 17.05 -5.36
N GLY A 18 -15.83 16.76 -6.24
CA GLY A 18 -16.25 15.40 -6.55
C GLY A 18 -15.08 14.55 -7.07
N PHE A 19 -14.29 15.09 -8.00
CA PHE A 19 -13.10 14.41 -8.51
C PHE A 19 -12.01 14.25 -7.44
N GLY A 20 -11.81 15.25 -6.57
CA GLY A 20 -10.85 15.18 -5.46
C GLY A 20 -11.20 14.07 -4.47
N LEU A 21 -12.47 13.99 -4.05
CA LEU A 21 -12.95 12.92 -3.16
C LEU A 21 -12.86 11.54 -3.83
N TRP A 22 -13.20 11.45 -5.11
CA TRP A 22 -13.12 10.20 -5.86
C TRP A 22 -11.66 9.71 -5.99
N ALA A 23 -10.73 10.61 -6.29
CA ALA A 23 -9.31 10.29 -6.36
C ALA A 23 -8.75 9.85 -5.01
N ALA A 24 -9.11 10.54 -3.92
CA ALA A 24 -8.71 10.15 -2.56
C ALA A 24 -9.28 8.78 -2.16
N TYR A 25 -10.54 8.50 -2.50
CA TYR A 25 -11.16 7.20 -2.26
C TYR A 25 -10.46 6.07 -3.04
N LEU A 26 -10.21 6.27 -4.33
CA LEU A 26 -9.45 5.29 -5.13
C LEU A 26 -8.04 5.07 -4.59
N LEU A 27 -7.39 6.13 -4.12
CA LEU A 27 -6.07 6.02 -3.50
C LEU A 27 -6.12 5.13 -2.26
N TYR A 28 -7.10 5.37 -1.38
CA TYR A 28 -7.32 4.57 -0.18
C TYR A 28 -7.63 3.12 -0.50
N PHE A 29 -8.54 2.87 -1.46
CA PHE A 29 -8.91 1.53 -1.90
C PHE A 29 -7.73 0.73 -2.44
N ASN A 30 -6.86 1.35 -3.24
CA ASN A 30 -5.65 0.70 -3.75
C ASN A 30 -4.63 0.41 -2.65
N MET A 31 -4.47 1.34 -1.69
CA MET A 31 -3.62 1.12 -0.52
C MET A 31 -4.12 -0.01 0.36
N ASP A 32 -5.44 -0.19 0.50
CA ASP A 32 -5.98 -1.27 1.32
C ASP A 32 -5.89 -2.63 0.62
N LYS A 33 -6.19 -2.68 -0.69
CA LYS A 33 -6.19 -3.91 -1.49
C LYS A 33 -4.79 -4.48 -1.74
N SER A 34 -3.77 -3.63 -1.88
CA SER A 34 -2.45 -4.07 -2.36
C SER A 34 -1.30 -3.52 -1.52
N GLN A 35 -0.48 -4.44 -1.03
CA GLN A 35 0.70 -4.13 -0.22
C GLN A 35 1.84 -3.54 -1.06
N ASP A 36 2.00 -3.99 -2.30
CA ASP A 36 2.99 -3.43 -3.25
C ASP A 36 2.73 -1.96 -3.56
N PHE A 37 1.45 -1.55 -3.57
CA PHE A 37 1.08 -0.16 -3.76
C PHE A 37 1.49 0.69 -2.55
N ARG A 38 1.33 0.17 -1.32
CA ARG A 38 1.83 0.82 -0.10
C ARG A 38 3.35 0.98 -0.15
N GLU A 39 4.09 0.01 -0.68
CA GLU A 39 5.55 0.13 -0.88
C GLU A 39 5.91 1.22 -1.89
N LYS A 40 5.20 1.26 -3.03
CA LYS A 40 5.41 2.30 -4.04
C LYS A 40 5.11 3.69 -3.48
N MET A 41 4.04 3.82 -2.69
CA MET A 41 3.65 5.06 -2.01
C MET A 41 4.67 5.46 -0.95
N LYS A 42 5.22 4.52 -0.17
CA LYS A 42 6.34 4.79 0.75
C LYS A 42 7.51 5.46 0.04
N ARG A 43 7.89 4.97 -1.14
CA ARG A 43 9.02 5.51 -1.91
C ARG A 43 8.74 6.89 -2.51
N ARG A 44 7.50 7.14 -2.95
CA ARG A 44 7.14 8.37 -3.65
C ARG A 44 6.61 9.47 -2.72
N PHE A 45 5.73 9.10 -1.80
CA PHE A 45 4.98 9.99 -0.92
C PHE A 45 4.82 9.36 0.49
N PRO A 46 5.89 9.37 1.30
CA PRO A 46 5.85 8.76 2.63
C PRO A 46 4.79 9.37 3.55
N PHE A 47 4.48 10.67 3.38
CA PHE A 47 3.47 11.38 4.17
C PHE A 47 2.05 10.81 3.98
N ILE A 48 1.66 10.48 2.75
CA ILE A 48 0.32 9.94 2.46
C ILE A 48 0.14 8.58 3.14
N LEU A 49 1.20 7.77 3.15
CA LEU A 49 1.21 6.48 3.79
C LEU A 49 1.13 6.59 5.32
N GLU A 50 1.78 7.60 5.90
CA GLU A 50 1.67 7.88 7.33
C GLU A 50 0.24 8.27 7.74
N VAL A 51 -0.42 9.11 6.94
CA VAL A 51 -1.83 9.44 7.14
C VAL A 51 -2.70 8.20 7.04
N TYR A 52 -2.44 7.29 6.08
CA TYR A 52 -3.15 6.01 6.00
C TYR A 52 -3.02 5.20 7.29
N TYR A 53 -1.82 5.04 7.84
CA TYR A 53 -1.65 4.30 9.09
C TYR A 53 -2.38 4.97 10.26
N LYS A 54 -2.24 6.30 10.41
CA LYS A 54 -2.90 7.05 11.49
C LYS A 54 -4.43 6.98 11.39
N SER A 55 -4.98 7.06 10.18
CA SER A 55 -6.42 6.91 9.95
C SER A 55 -6.92 5.51 10.28
N ASN A 56 -6.13 4.47 10.00
CA ASN A 56 -6.48 3.10 10.41
C ASN A 56 -6.43 2.91 11.92
N GLU A 57 -5.43 3.50 12.59
CA GLU A 57 -5.34 3.51 14.06
C GLU A 57 -6.55 4.22 14.67
N TRP A 58 -7.00 5.34 14.10
CA TRP A 58 -8.23 6.03 14.50
C TRP A 58 -9.49 5.18 14.28
N ALA A 59 -9.50 4.32 13.26
CA ALA A 59 -10.56 3.34 13.03
C ALA A 59 -10.45 2.09 13.92
N GLY A 60 -9.43 2.00 14.78
CA GLY A 60 -9.18 0.88 15.68
C GLY A 60 -8.48 -0.33 15.02
N ILE A 61 -7.98 -0.18 13.79
CA ILE A 61 -7.24 -1.21 13.07
C ILE A 61 -5.73 -0.98 13.30
N TYR A 62 -5.16 -1.77 14.20
CA TYR A 62 -3.74 -1.74 14.52
C TYR A 62 -2.98 -2.85 13.77
N GLY A 63 -1.64 -2.76 13.69
CA GLY A 63 -0.78 -3.82 13.16
C GLY A 63 -0.42 -3.70 11.67
N LYS A 64 -1.21 -3.00 10.85
CA LYS A 64 -0.93 -2.79 9.39
C LYS A 64 0.49 -2.27 9.10
N ARG A 65 1.02 -1.41 9.99
CA ARG A 65 2.38 -0.84 9.87
C ARG A 65 3.46 -1.89 10.11
N GLU A 66 3.26 -2.77 11.09
CA GLU A 66 4.22 -3.82 11.46
C GLU A 66 4.28 -4.88 10.35
N GLU A 67 3.10 -5.34 9.88
CA GLU A 67 2.97 -6.28 8.76
C GLU A 67 3.69 -5.77 7.50
N ASP A 68 3.52 -4.48 7.16
CA ASP A 68 4.21 -3.89 6.02
C ASP A 68 5.74 -3.83 6.22
N LYS A 69 6.23 -3.54 7.43
CA LYS A 69 7.67 -3.56 7.71
C LYS A 69 8.25 -4.96 7.55
N GLU A 70 7.60 -5.98 8.10
CA GLU A 70 8.06 -7.37 8.03
C GLU A 70 8.12 -7.86 6.59
N MET A 71 7.06 -7.59 5.81
CA MET A 71 7.01 -7.97 4.40
C MET A 71 8.07 -7.24 3.57
N TRP A 72 8.30 -5.94 3.80
CA TRP A 72 9.35 -5.23 3.08
C TRP A 72 10.76 -5.66 3.48
N LEU A 73 10.98 -6.04 4.74
CA LEU A 73 12.25 -6.60 5.20
C LEU A 73 12.49 -7.98 4.58
N GLN A 74 11.46 -8.81 4.52
CA GLN A 74 11.50 -10.10 3.82
C GLN A 74 11.78 -9.91 2.33
N THR A 75 11.05 -9.03 1.64
CA THR A 75 11.28 -8.72 0.22
C THR A 75 12.70 -8.21 -0.02
N LYS A 76 13.27 -7.37 0.85
CA LYS A 76 14.69 -6.98 0.75
C LYS A 76 15.63 -8.16 0.95
N LYS A 77 15.33 -9.05 1.91
CA LYS A 77 16.11 -10.27 2.18
C LYS A 77 16.08 -11.23 0.99
N TYR A 78 14.93 -11.41 0.35
CA TYR A 78 14.77 -12.23 -0.86
C TYR A 78 15.35 -11.57 -2.12
N ASN A 79 15.33 -10.24 -2.24
CA ASN A 79 16.01 -9.51 -3.33
C ASN A 79 17.54 -9.46 -3.13
N PHE A 80 18.01 -9.58 -1.89
CA PHE A 80 19.43 -9.71 -1.55
C PHE A 80 19.90 -11.17 -1.53
N SER A 81 19.05 -12.16 -1.85
CA SER A 81 19.53 -13.51 -2.14
C SER A 81 20.26 -13.49 -3.48
N PRO A 82 21.58 -13.73 -3.54
CA PRO A 82 22.31 -13.79 -4.80
C PRO A 82 21.97 -15.04 -5.64
N CYS A 83 21.09 -15.92 -5.18
CA CYS A 83 20.66 -17.11 -5.91
C CYS A 83 19.22 -17.48 -5.57
N LYS A 84 18.37 -17.60 -6.60
CA LYS A 84 17.10 -18.33 -6.53
C LYS A 84 17.40 -19.81 -6.72
N ASN A 85 17.08 -20.64 -5.71
CA ASN A 85 16.69 -22.04 -5.83
C ASN A 85 16.57 -22.69 -4.44
N THR A 86 15.57 -22.29 -3.66
CA THR A 86 15.11 -23.17 -2.57
C THR A 86 13.61 -23.03 -2.44
N PHE A 87 12.91 -24.08 -2.85
CA PHE A 87 11.47 -24.24 -2.65
C PHE A 87 11.26 -24.79 -1.24
N THR A 88 10.81 -23.94 -0.32
CA THR A 88 10.35 -24.40 0.99
C THR A 88 8.88 -24.81 0.87
N ILE A 89 8.62 -26.12 0.77
CA ILE A 89 7.32 -26.67 1.16
C ILE A 89 7.31 -26.68 2.68
N GLU A 90 6.51 -25.80 3.28
CA GLU A 90 6.13 -25.95 4.68
C GLU A 90 5.09 -27.07 4.78
N ASN A 91 5.53 -28.25 5.22
CA ASN A 91 4.63 -29.29 5.67
C ASN A 91 4.29 -29.06 7.14
N SER A 92 3.00 -29.20 7.45
CA SER A 92 2.31 -28.87 8.71
C SER A 92 2.73 -29.63 9.97
N ASN A 93 3.90 -30.27 9.99
CA ASN A 93 4.41 -31.04 11.14
C ASN A 93 5.80 -30.61 11.64
N GLY A 94 6.32 -29.45 11.21
CA GLY A 94 7.44 -28.80 11.93
C GLY A 94 8.76 -29.57 11.98
N THR A 95 9.07 -30.40 10.98
CA THR A 95 10.37 -31.09 10.88
C THR A 95 11.10 -30.69 9.62
N THR A 96 12.15 -29.88 9.75
CA THR A 96 13.03 -29.46 8.65
C THR A 96 13.98 -30.60 8.28
N LYS A 97 13.73 -31.29 7.17
CA LYS A 97 14.76 -32.09 6.50
C LYS A 97 15.39 -31.23 5.39
N LYS A 98 16.70 -31.01 5.48
CA LYS A 98 17.49 -30.37 4.42
C LYS A 98 18.00 -31.47 3.52
N GLU A 99 17.53 -31.50 2.29
CA GLU A 99 18.07 -32.39 1.27
C GLU A 99 18.75 -31.53 0.20
N SER A 100 20.06 -31.68 0.09
CA SER A 100 20.91 -31.03 -0.90
C SER A 100 20.95 -31.89 -2.16
N VAL A 101 20.36 -31.41 -3.25
CA VAL A 101 20.59 -31.97 -4.59
C VAL A 101 21.81 -31.25 -5.18
N ILE A 102 22.80 -32.03 -5.59
CA ILE A 102 24.02 -31.60 -6.29
C ILE A 102 23.64 -31.04 -7.67
#